data_AF-A0A4V0KKI8-F1
#
_entry.id   AF-A0A4V0KKI8-F1
#
_cell.length_a   1.000
_cell.length_b   1.000
_cell.length_c   1.000
_cell.angle_alpha   90.00
_cell.angle_beta   90.00
_cell.angle_gamma   90.00
#
_symmetry.space_group_name_H-M   'P 1'
#
loop_
_entity.id
_entity.type
_entity.pdbx_description
1 polymer ?
#
loop_
_entity_poly.entity_id
_entity_poly.type
_entity_poly.pdbx_seq_one_letter_code
_entity_poly.pdbx_strand_id
1 'polypeptide(L)'
;MPINLCDALELCDNGLIFDRKSQNYEFTGSYTNKYCPGNKCGNDDNKKISSAFIGLLGFCKDYDDIKSLESDKIAEYAILWLGHKLNQKTDDGATTLNDFYNNHIKKNSHYDQKTFGDSDNNNIKIDVIDAKIKSMNMNIKDISNFYEIFKLLCKMDGEVDKREIQCNTCLKNAGKFYEQYEKLKNVLDINKGSSYFQLLYSLSNDYDKFKKKYIAKCNDIKFPEACLRSSVTKSPVKECSVKEIPVTECPVKECPVTKSILIPIAIIFVVASFFFGISYKYSLFGFRKRSQKQHLREKLKK
;
A
#
# COMPACT_ATOMS: atom_id res chain seq x y z
N MET A 1 6.19 -2.89 22.98
CA MET A 1 6.46 -2.44 21.60
C MET A 1 5.26 -1.61 21.20
N PRO A 2 5.45 -0.39 20.68
CA PRO A 2 4.34 0.43 20.19
C PRO A 2 3.58 -0.36 19.13
N ILE A 3 2.24 -0.37 19.22
CA ILE A 3 1.36 -1.11 18.30
C ILE A 3 1.16 -0.26 17.07
N ASN A 4 1.54 -0.78 15.91
CA ASN A 4 1.46 -0.05 14.65
C ASN A 4 0.41 -0.65 13.72
N LEU A 5 0.26 -0.02 12.56
CA LEU A 5 -0.69 -0.45 11.54
C LEU A 5 -0.43 -1.88 11.01
N CYS A 6 0.84 -2.30 10.88
CA CYS A 6 1.17 -3.66 10.47
C CYS A 6 0.65 -4.68 11.49
N ASP A 7 0.73 -4.36 12.79
CA ASP A 7 0.16 -5.19 13.85
C ASP A 7 -1.38 -5.28 13.73
N ALA A 8 -2.05 -4.16 13.44
CA ALA A 8 -3.50 -4.13 13.21
C ALA A 8 -3.93 -5.03 12.05
N LEU A 9 -3.21 -4.94 10.93
CA LEU A 9 -3.47 -5.75 9.74
C LEU A 9 -3.18 -7.24 9.99
N GLU A 10 -2.11 -7.56 10.71
CA GLU A 10 -1.79 -8.94 11.09
C GLU A 10 -2.87 -9.53 12.00
N LEU A 11 -3.37 -8.75 12.96
CA LEU A 11 -4.49 -9.18 13.82
C LEU A 11 -5.77 -9.41 13.03
N CYS A 12 -6.11 -8.54 12.08
CA CYS A 12 -7.28 -8.73 11.23
C CYS A 12 -7.12 -9.93 10.27
N ASP A 13 -5.91 -10.15 9.74
CA ASP A 13 -5.60 -11.32 8.93
C ASP A 13 -5.74 -12.63 9.71
N ASN A 14 -5.20 -12.66 10.93
CA ASN A 14 -5.27 -13.81 11.81
C ASN A 14 -6.66 -13.97 12.43
N GLY A 15 -7.49 -12.94 12.43
CA GLY A 15 -8.85 -12.94 12.99
C GLY A 15 -9.95 -13.32 11.99
N LEU A 16 -9.65 -13.31 10.69
CA LEU A 16 -10.56 -13.71 9.62
C LEU A 16 -9.80 -14.53 8.58
N ILE A 17 -9.95 -15.86 8.66
CA ILE A 17 -9.18 -16.83 7.88
C ILE A 17 -10.06 -17.42 6.77
N PHE A 18 -9.54 -17.44 5.55
CA PHE A 18 -10.19 -18.11 4.43
C PHE A 18 -9.78 -19.58 4.38
N ASP A 19 -10.74 -20.48 4.54
CA ASP A 19 -10.51 -21.91 4.33
C ASP A 19 -10.72 -22.28 2.86
N ARG A 20 -9.64 -22.67 2.19
CA ARG A 20 -9.66 -23.07 0.77
C ARG A 20 -10.47 -24.34 0.52
N LYS A 21 -10.66 -25.21 1.52
CA LYS A 21 -11.43 -26.45 1.33
C LYS A 21 -12.92 -26.17 1.32
N SER A 22 -13.41 -25.43 2.31
CA SER A 22 -14.82 -25.06 2.39
C SER A 22 -15.18 -23.85 1.54
N GLN A 23 -14.20 -23.10 1.02
CA GLN A 23 -14.39 -21.83 0.30
C GLN A 23 -15.14 -20.78 1.14
N ASN A 24 -14.97 -20.82 2.46
CA ASN A 24 -15.63 -19.94 3.40
C ASN A 24 -14.64 -19.25 4.34
N TYR A 25 -15.10 -18.19 4.97
CA TYR A 25 -14.36 -17.49 6.02
C TYR A 25 -14.69 -18.02 7.41
N GLU A 26 -13.68 -18.13 8.27
CA GLU A 26 -13.83 -18.46 9.68
C GLU A 26 -13.30 -17.33 10.55
N PHE A 27 -14.04 -17.05 11.63
CA PHE A 27 -13.59 -16.13 12.65
C PHE A 27 -12.74 -16.83 13.69
N THR A 28 -11.62 -16.21 13.99
CA THR A 28 -10.65 -16.64 14.99
C THR A 28 -10.31 -15.51 15.97
N GLY A 29 -10.70 -14.27 15.65
CA GLY A 29 -10.45 -13.07 16.46
C GLY A 29 -11.72 -12.43 17.01
N SER A 30 -11.63 -11.87 18.22
CA SER A 30 -12.75 -11.15 18.87
C SER A 30 -13.01 -9.77 18.26
N TYR A 31 -11.98 -9.10 17.71
CA TYR A 31 -12.16 -7.80 17.06
C TYR A 31 -12.87 -7.93 15.70
N THR A 32 -12.65 -9.03 14.98
CA THR A 32 -13.20 -9.23 13.63
C THR A 32 -14.67 -9.62 13.64
N ASN A 33 -15.17 -10.28 14.70
CA ASN A 33 -16.58 -10.68 14.82
C ASN A 33 -17.46 -9.69 15.63
N LYS A 34 -16.85 -8.70 16.29
CA LYS A 34 -17.53 -7.72 17.15
C LYS A 34 -18.61 -6.89 16.45
N TYR A 35 -18.47 -6.70 15.14
CA TYR A 35 -19.31 -5.79 14.34
C TYR A 35 -20.22 -6.56 13.38
N CYS A 36 -20.60 -7.78 13.75
CA CYS A 36 -21.55 -8.58 12.99
C CYS A 36 -22.93 -7.92 12.97
N PRO A 37 -23.54 -7.71 11.78
CA PRO A 37 -24.87 -7.13 11.71
C PRO A 37 -25.87 -8.08 12.39
N GLY A 38 -26.67 -7.55 13.33
CA GLY A 38 -27.62 -8.35 14.12
C GLY A 38 -26.97 -9.28 15.15
N ASN A 39 -25.77 -8.94 15.63
CA ASN A 39 -24.98 -9.66 16.66
C ASN A 39 -24.46 -11.05 16.27
N LYS A 40 -24.82 -11.58 15.09
CA LYS A 40 -24.31 -12.85 14.56
C LYS A 40 -24.15 -12.76 13.05
N CYS A 41 -22.93 -12.95 12.54
CA CYS A 41 -22.69 -13.06 11.09
C CYS A 41 -23.16 -14.41 10.52
N GLY A 42 -23.32 -15.43 11.38
CA GLY A 42 -23.63 -16.80 10.96
C GLY A 42 -22.60 -17.33 9.96
N ASN A 43 -23.06 -18.04 8.94
CA ASN A 43 -22.22 -18.59 7.88
C ASN A 43 -22.07 -17.65 6.66
N ASP A 44 -22.54 -16.41 6.75
CA ASP A 44 -22.49 -15.44 5.65
C ASP A 44 -21.14 -14.71 5.63
N ASP A 45 -20.27 -15.10 4.71
CA ASP A 45 -18.95 -14.49 4.54
C ASP A 45 -18.99 -12.99 4.25
N ASN A 46 -20.00 -12.50 3.53
CA ASN A 46 -20.09 -11.08 3.21
C ASN A 46 -20.32 -10.28 4.51
N LYS A 47 -21.13 -10.82 5.42
CA LYS A 47 -21.27 -10.27 6.78
C LYS A 47 -19.98 -10.40 7.58
N LYS A 48 -19.26 -11.52 7.47
CA LYS A 48 -17.98 -11.73 8.18
C LYS A 48 -16.91 -10.73 7.75
N ILE A 49 -16.71 -10.56 6.44
CA ILE A 49 -15.77 -9.59 5.86
C ILE A 49 -16.17 -8.16 6.25
N SER A 50 -17.46 -7.81 6.17
CA SER A 50 -17.97 -6.50 6.58
C SER A 50 -17.68 -6.22 8.07
N SER A 51 -17.98 -7.18 8.95
CA SER A 51 -17.66 -7.08 10.37
C SER A 51 -16.17 -6.91 10.63
N ALA A 52 -15.32 -7.70 9.96
CA ALA A 52 -13.88 -7.64 10.13
C ALA A 52 -13.27 -6.33 9.60
N PHE A 53 -13.81 -5.78 8.51
CA PHE A 53 -13.42 -4.46 7.99
C PHE A 53 -13.71 -3.36 9.02
N ILE A 54 -14.89 -3.37 9.62
CA ILE A 54 -15.25 -2.42 10.70
C ILE A 54 -14.37 -2.66 11.93
N GLY A 55 -14.05 -3.92 12.21
CA GLY A 55 -13.09 -4.33 13.25
C GLY A 55 -11.71 -3.72 13.07
N LEU A 56 -11.17 -3.73 11.84
CA LEU A 56 -9.90 -3.10 11.50
C LEU A 56 -9.93 -1.59 11.78
N LEU A 57 -11.00 -0.89 11.37
CA LEU A 57 -11.16 0.53 11.64
C LEU A 57 -11.26 0.84 13.14
N GLY A 58 -12.00 0.00 13.88
CA GLY A 58 -12.12 0.10 15.33
C GLY A 58 -10.79 -0.11 16.03
N PHE A 59 -9.99 -1.08 15.57
CA PHE A 59 -8.64 -1.30 16.09
C PHE A 59 -7.73 -0.09 15.84
N CYS A 60 -7.74 0.48 14.64
CA CYS A 60 -6.92 1.65 14.32
C CYS A 60 -7.25 2.89 15.18
N LYS A 61 -8.49 2.98 15.67
CA LYS A 61 -8.93 4.02 16.61
C LYS A 61 -8.41 3.79 18.03
N ASP A 62 -8.39 2.55 18.49
CA ASP A 62 -8.18 2.22 19.92
C ASP A 62 -6.71 2.35 20.37
N TYR A 63 -5.75 2.39 19.43
CA TYR A 63 -4.30 2.45 19.74
C TYR A 63 -3.68 3.79 19.37
N ASP A 64 -3.10 4.48 20.36
CA ASP A 64 -2.62 5.87 20.23
C ASP A 64 -1.57 6.07 19.12
N ASP A 65 -0.66 5.11 18.92
CA ASP A 65 0.34 5.19 17.85
C ASP A 65 -0.30 5.19 16.45
N ILE A 66 -1.40 4.45 16.28
CA ILE A 66 -2.16 4.37 15.02
C ILE A 66 -3.14 5.55 14.91
N LYS A 67 -3.68 6.01 16.03
CA LYS A 67 -4.57 7.17 16.14
C LYS A 67 -3.94 8.47 15.62
N SER A 68 -2.61 8.53 15.58
CA SER A 68 -1.86 9.64 14.97
C SER A 68 -1.92 9.67 13.43
N LEU A 69 -2.30 8.57 12.77
CA LEU A 69 -2.41 8.50 11.32
C LEU A 69 -3.64 9.26 10.83
N GLU A 70 -3.53 9.90 9.66
CA GLU A 70 -4.67 10.55 9.02
C GLU A 70 -5.70 9.52 8.54
N SER A 71 -6.99 9.87 8.58
CA SER A 71 -8.10 9.01 8.11
C SER A 71 -7.88 8.49 6.69
N ASP A 72 -7.36 9.34 5.79
CA ASP A 72 -7.09 8.99 4.39
C ASP A 72 -6.08 7.83 4.29
N LYS A 73 -5.07 7.85 5.15
CA LYS A 73 -4.04 6.82 5.21
C LYS A 73 -4.60 5.51 5.76
N ILE A 74 -5.41 5.57 6.82
CA ILE A 74 -6.10 4.36 7.34
C ILE A 74 -7.05 3.77 6.31
N ALA A 75 -7.81 4.61 5.61
CA ALA A 75 -8.71 4.20 4.54
C ALA A 75 -7.96 3.43 3.44
N GLU A 76 -6.79 3.93 3.03
CA GLU A 76 -5.97 3.28 2.01
C GLU A 76 -5.57 1.84 2.39
N TYR A 77 -5.08 1.62 3.61
CA TYR A 77 -4.70 0.27 4.04
C TYR A 77 -5.88 -0.64 4.32
N ALA A 78 -6.98 -0.09 4.84
CA ALA A 78 -8.22 -0.84 4.98
C ALA A 78 -8.76 -1.30 3.63
N ILE A 79 -8.62 -0.48 2.57
CA ILE A 79 -8.93 -0.85 1.19
C ILE A 79 -8.02 -1.96 0.67
N LEU A 80 -6.70 -1.86 0.90
CA LEU A 80 -5.76 -2.90 0.49
C LEU A 80 -6.14 -4.25 1.13
N TRP A 81 -6.40 -4.25 2.44
CA TRP A 81 -6.83 -5.43 3.18
C TRP A 81 -8.17 -5.98 2.66
N LEU A 82 -9.17 -5.11 2.44
CA LEU A 82 -10.46 -5.52 1.92
C LEU A 82 -10.34 -6.14 0.53
N GLY A 83 -9.59 -5.51 -0.37
CA GLY A 83 -9.33 -6.05 -1.71
C GLY A 83 -8.65 -7.41 -1.64
N HIS A 84 -7.69 -7.59 -0.74
CA HIS A 84 -7.06 -8.89 -0.53
C HIS A 84 -8.07 -9.97 -0.10
N LYS A 85 -8.93 -9.69 0.88
CA LYS A 85 -9.96 -10.63 1.34
C LYS A 85 -10.98 -10.95 0.24
N LEU A 86 -11.41 -9.94 -0.52
CA LEU A 86 -12.32 -10.19 -1.65
C LEU A 86 -11.66 -11.05 -2.73
N ASN A 87 -10.38 -10.81 -3.02
CA ASN A 87 -9.61 -11.59 -4.00
C ASN A 87 -9.46 -13.07 -3.63
N GLN A 88 -9.45 -13.41 -2.34
CA GLN A 88 -9.37 -14.81 -1.89
C GLN A 88 -10.64 -15.61 -2.24
N LYS A 89 -11.78 -14.94 -2.39
CA LYS A 89 -13.09 -15.57 -2.65
C LYS A 89 -13.45 -15.60 -4.13
N THR A 90 -12.96 -14.65 -4.91
CA THR A 90 -13.30 -14.53 -6.33
C THR A 90 -12.42 -15.43 -7.19
N ASP A 91 -13.02 -16.40 -7.87
CA ASP A 91 -12.38 -17.09 -9.01
C ASP A 91 -12.48 -16.25 -10.31
N ASP A 92 -13.41 -15.28 -10.40
CA ASP A 92 -13.84 -14.70 -11.69
C ASP A 92 -14.04 -13.16 -11.71
N GLY A 93 -13.76 -12.43 -10.62
CA GLY A 93 -13.82 -10.96 -10.62
C GLY A 93 -15.22 -10.32 -10.74
N ALA A 94 -16.30 -11.08 -10.51
CA ALA A 94 -17.68 -10.60 -10.65
C ALA A 94 -18.08 -9.49 -9.64
N THR A 95 -17.42 -9.41 -8.49
CA THR A 95 -17.69 -8.37 -7.48
C THR A 95 -16.61 -7.30 -7.52
N THR A 96 -16.99 -6.03 -7.65
CA THR A 96 -16.04 -4.92 -7.53
C THR A 96 -15.91 -4.48 -6.06
N LEU A 97 -14.81 -3.79 -5.73
CA LEU A 97 -14.59 -3.21 -4.39
C LEU A 97 -15.78 -2.32 -3.99
N ASN A 98 -16.23 -1.47 -4.92
CA ASN A 98 -17.33 -0.53 -4.71
C ASN A 98 -18.67 -1.25 -4.53
N ASP A 99 -18.94 -2.31 -5.29
CA ASP A 99 -20.18 -3.07 -5.16
C ASP A 99 -20.26 -3.76 -3.80
N PHE A 100 -19.17 -4.41 -3.38
CA PHE A 100 -19.11 -5.03 -2.06
C PHE A 100 -19.31 -4.00 -0.95
N TYR A 101 -18.59 -2.88 -1.05
CA TYR A 101 -18.67 -1.82 -0.05
C TYR A 101 -20.08 -1.26 0.11
N ASN A 102 -20.74 -0.91 -1.00
CA ASN A 102 -22.09 -0.35 -0.99
C ASN A 102 -23.14 -1.36 -0.51
N ASN A 103 -22.97 -2.64 -0.81
CA ASN A 103 -23.95 -3.67 -0.47
C ASN A 103 -23.77 -4.28 0.92
N HIS A 104 -22.55 -4.32 1.46
CA HIS A 104 -22.27 -5.07 2.70
C HIS A 104 -21.63 -4.25 3.80
N ILE A 105 -20.78 -3.27 3.49
CA ILE A 105 -20.13 -2.43 4.51
C ILE A 105 -21.04 -1.26 4.87
N LYS A 106 -21.49 -0.47 3.89
CA LYS A 106 -22.38 0.66 4.13
C LYS A 106 -23.71 0.30 4.77
N LYS A 107 -24.23 -0.89 4.48
CA LYS A 107 -25.50 -1.39 5.04
C LYS A 107 -25.34 -2.03 6.42
N ASN A 108 -24.10 -2.22 6.89
CA ASN A 108 -23.86 -2.75 8.23
C ASN A 108 -24.16 -1.64 9.26
N SER A 109 -25.07 -1.92 10.20
CA SER A 109 -25.49 -1.00 11.25
C SER A 109 -24.36 -0.50 12.15
N HIS A 110 -23.23 -1.22 12.20
CA HIS A 110 -22.05 -0.80 12.95
C HIS A 110 -21.16 0.20 12.19
N TYR A 111 -21.34 0.33 10.88
CA TYR A 111 -20.62 1.30 10.06
C TYR A 111 -21.27 2.69 10.16
N ASP A 112 -21.17 3.26 11.36
CA ASP A 112 -21.72 4.56 11.74
C ASP A 112 -20.63 5.36 12.47
N GLN A 113 -20.58 6.67 12.24
CA GLN A 113 -19.56 7.53 12.82
C GLN A 113 -19.59 7.46 14.36
N LYS A 114 -20.78 7.28 14.97
CA LYS A 114 -20.96 7.12 16.42
C LYS A 114 -20.27 5.89 16.97
N THR A 115 -20.09 4.83 16.18
CA THR A 115 -19.31 3.64 16.57
C THR A 115 -17.84 4.01 16.82
N PHE A 116 -17.31 4.95 16.04
CA PHE A 116 -15.95 5.44 16.14
C PHE A 116 -15.84 6.70 17.03
N GLY A 117 -16.96 7.37 17.30
CA GLY A 117 -17.01 8.56 18.14
C GLY A 117 -16.65 9.82 17.36
N ASP A 118 -17.16 10.95 17.86
CA ASP A 118 -17.07 12.26 17.20
C ASP A 118 -16.02 13.19 17.84
N SER A 119 -15.14 12.65 18.69
CA SER A 119 -14.15 13.49 19.37
C SER A 119 -13.06 13.97 18.40
N ASP A 120 -12.52 15.16 18.64
CA ASP A 120 -11.44 15.76 17.84
C ASP A 120 -10.17 14.88 17.78
N ASN A 121 -10.06 13.93 18.72
CA ASN A 121 -8.96 12.97 18.79
C ASN A 121 -9.24 11.68 17.99
N ASN A 122 -10.42 11.49 17.39
CA ASN A 122 -10.70 10.35 16.52
C ASN A 122 -10.26 10.65 15.08
N ASN A 123 -9.35 9.84 14.56
CA ASN A 123 -8.89 9.95 13.19
C ASN A 123 -9.76 9.16 12.19
N ILE A 124 -10.67 8.30 12.64
CA ILE A 124 -11.57 7.55 11.77
C ILE A 124 -12.75 8.43 11.37
N LYS A 125 -12.71 8.92 10.14
CA LYS A 125 -13.80 9.71 9.53
C LYS A 125 -14.43 8.92 8.39
N ILE A 126 -15.68 8.48 8.58
CA ILE A 126 -16.40 7.64 7.62
C ILE A 126 -16.55 8.31 6.26
N ASP A 127 -16.79 9.62 6.21
CA ASP A 127 -16.91 10.39 4.97
C ASP A 127 -15.61 10.37 4.14
N VAL A 128 -14.45 10.45 4.80
CA VAL A 128 -13.14 10.32 4.16
C VAL A 128 -12.94 8.89 3.62
N ILE A 129 -13.27 7.87 4.42
CA ILE A 129 -13.16 6.46 4.00
C ILE A 129 -14.09 6.19 2.81
N ASP A 130 -15.33 6.68 2.87
CA ASP A 130 -16.32 6.63 1.80
C ASP A 130 -15.77 7.23 0.49
N ALA A 131 -15.16 8.42 0.58
CA ALA A 131 -14.61 9.11 -0.58
C ALA A 131 -13.43 8.35 -1.18
N LYS A 132 -12.54 7.81 -0.33
CA LYS A 132 -11.37 7.04 -0.75
C LYS A 132 -11.76 5.72 -1.43
N ILE A 133 -12.76 5.01 -0.90
CA ILE A 133 -13.23 3.74 -1.50
C ILE A 133 -13.87 4.02 -2.87
N LYS A 134 -14.75 5.02 -2.94
CA LYS A 134 -15.39 5.41 -4.21
C LYS A 134 -14.38 5.82 -5.29
N SER A 135 -13.29 6.47 -4.90
CA SER A 135 -12.23 6.91 -5.82
C SER A 135 -11.21 5.82 -6.17
N MET A 136 -11.22 4.68 -5.47
CA MET A 136 -10.35 3.55 -5.76
C MET A 136 -10.84 2.77 -6.99
N ASN A 137 -10.49 3.27 -8.18
CA ASN A 137 -10.84 2.64 -9.45
C ASN A 137 -9.75 1.64 -9.87
N MET A 138 -9.74 0.47 -9.24
CA MET A 138 -8.80 -0.61 -9.53
C MET A 138 -9.49 -1.97 -9.43
N ASN A 139 -9.02 -2.94 -10.21
CA ASN A 139 -9.48 -4.30 -10.03
C ASN A 139 -8.97 -4.87 -8.70
N ILE A 140 -9.75 -5.78 -8.12
CA ILE A 140 -9.48 -6.39 -6.82
C ILE A 140 -8.15 -7.15 -6.79
N LYS A 141 -7.77 -7.77 -7.91
CA LYS A 141 -6.51 -8.51 -8.05
C LYS A 141 -5.28 -7.61 -7.91
N ASP A 142 -5.30 -6.44 -8.54
CA ASP A 142 -4.24 -5.44 -8.43
C ASP A 142 -4.16 -4.92 -6.99
N ILE A 143 -5.30 -4.60 -6.36
CA ILE A 143 -5.36 -4.17 -4.95
C ILE A 143 -4.76 -5.26 -4.03
N SER A 144 -5.11 -6.52 -4.25
CA SER A 144 -4.58 -7.68 -3.51
C SER A 144 -3.06 -7.82 -3.69
N ASN A 145 -2.54 -7.61 -4.91
CA ASN A 145 -1.10 -7.63 -5.16
C ASN A 145 -0.36 -6.51 -4.39
N PHE A 146 -0.93 -5.31 -4.32
CA PHE A 146 -0.39 -4.23 -3.48
C PHE A 146 -0.36 -4.62 -2.01
N TYR A 147 -1.43 -5.24 -1.51
CA TYR A 147 -1.49 -5.72 -0.13
C TYR A 147 -0.42 -6.77 0.19
N GLU A 148 -0.20 -7.74 -0.69
CA GLU A 148 0.84 -8.77 -0.51
C GLU A 148 2.25 -8.15 -0.41
N ILE A 149 2.56 -7.17 -1.27
CA ILE A 149 3.84 -6.46 -1.24
C ILE A 149 3.96 -5.64 0.05
N PHE A 150 2.90 -4.93 0.44
CA PHE A 150 2.86 -4.18 1.69
C PHE A 150 3.05 -5.09 2.92
N LYS A 151 2.46 -6.28 2.91
CA LYS A 151 2.63 -7.28 3.97
C LYS A 151 4.07 -7.78 4.08
N LEU A 152 4.78 -7.92 2.95
CA LEU A 152 6.21 -8.21 2.97
C LEU A 152 7.02 -7.06 3.58
N LEU A 153 6.65 -5.80 3.30
CA LEU A 153 7.25 -4.64 3.94
C LEU A 153 7.04 -4.64 5.46
N CYS A 154 5.81 -4.92 5.93
CA CYS A 154 5.50 -5.08 7.35
C CYS A 154 6.35 -6.17 8.02
N LYS A 155 6.54 -7.32 7.36
CA LYS A 155 7.39 -8.39 7.89
C LYS A 155 8.85 -7.97 8.01
N MET A 156 9.38 -7.26 7.01
CA MET A 156 10.74 -6.71 7.08
C MET A 156 10.86 -5.70 8.23
N ASP A 157 9.87 -4.83 8.42
CA ASP A 157 9.86 -3.85 9.51
C ASP A 157 9.89 -4.54 10.89
N GLY A 158 9.07 -5.59 11.07
CA GLY A 158 9.05 -6.41 12.28
C GLY A 158 10.31 -7.24 12.52
N GLU A 159 11.08 -7.58 11.48
CA GLU A 159 12.41 -8.20 11.63
C GLU A 159 13.42 -7.23 12.25
N VAL A 160 13.38 -5.95 11.88
CA VAL A 160 14.27 -4.90 12.40
C VAL A 160 13.93 -4.55 13.87
N ASP A 161 12.68 -4.77 14.29
CA ASP A 161 12.22 -4.46 15.65
C ASP A 161 12.55 -5.53 16.71
N LYS A 162 12.95 -6.73 16.30
CA LYS A 162 13.31 -7.82 17.23
C LYS A 162 14.70 -7.56 17.82
N ARG A 163 14.76 -7.46 19.15
CA ARG A 163 15.92 -7.06 20.00
C ARG A 163 17.24 -7.79 19.75
N GLU A 164 17.26 -8.89 19.03
CA GLU A 164 18.46 -9.73 18.78
C GLU A 164 18.76 -9.99 17.29
N ILE A 165 17.98 -9.41 16.36
CA ILE A 165 18.31 -9.55 14.94
C ILE A 165 19.38 -8.51 14.62
N GLN A 166 20.62 -9.00 14.62
CA GLN A 166 21.78 -8.42 13.94
C GLN A 166 21.30 -7.73 12.67
N CYS A 167 21.74 -6.50 12.45
CA CYS A 167 21.59 -5.78 11.18
C CYS A 167 22.29 -6.56 10.07
N ASN A 168 21.68 -7.66 9.69
CA ASN A 168 22.15 -8.63 8.75
C ASN A 168 22.17 -7.94 7.41
N THR A 169 23.17 -8.26 6.60
CA THR A 169 23.21 -7.82 5.21
C THR A 169 22.02 -8.35 4.41
N CYS A 170 21.14 -9.20 4.98
CA CYS A 170 19.87 -9.49 4.34
C CYS A 170 18.74 -9.86 5.30
N LEU A 171 17.60 -9.17 5.18
CA LEU A 171 16.35 -9.55 5.83
C LEU A 171 15.72 -10.74 5.12
N LYS A 172 15.05 -11.61 5.86
CA LYS A 172 14.46 -12.86 5.35
C LYS A 172 13.45 -12.61 4.24
N ASN A 173 12.67 -11.53 4.37
CA ASN A 173 11.64 -11.17 3.40
C ASN A 173 12.10 -10.19 2.30
N ALA A 174 13.34 -9.68 2.35
CA ALA A 174 13.82 -8.67 1.41
C ALA A 174 13.77 -9.14 -0.05
N GLY A 175 14.38 -10.29 -0.36
CA GLY A 175 14.42 -10.80 -1.74
C GLY A 175 13.03 -10.90 -2.38
N LYS A 176 12.04 -11.45 -1.65
CA LYS A 176 10.65 -11.56 -2.12
C LYS A 176 9.98 -10.20 -2.28
N PHE A 177 10.18 -9.28 -1.34
CA PHE A 177 9.62 -7.93 -1.42
C PHE A 177 10.08 -7.24 -2.70
N TYR A 178 11.39 -7.18 -2.93
CA TYR A 178 11.94 -6.48 -4.08
C TYR A 178 11.58 -7.14 -5.41
N GLU A 179 11.57 -8.47 -5.49
CA GLU A 179 11.15 -9.15 -6.71
C GLU A 179 9.73 -8.74 -7.11
N GLN A 180 8.80 -8.70 -6.14
CA GLN A 180 7.42 -8.31 -6.41
C GLN A 180 7.29 -6.80 -6.63
N TYR A 181 8.02 -5.98 -5.87
CA TYR A 181 8.00 -4.53 -6.01
C TYR A 181 8.56 -4.05 -7.35
N GLU A 182 9.63 -4.66 -7.86
CA GLU A 182 10.16 -4.36 -9.19
C GLU A 182 9.23 -4.83 -10.31
N LYS A 183 8.59 -6.01 -10.16
CA LYS A 183 7.53 -6.42 -11.09
C LYS A 183 6.39 -5.41 -11.11
N LEU A 184 5.95 -4.93 -9.95
CA LEU A 184 4.90 -3.92 -9.81
C LEU A 184 5.25 -2.60 -10.52
N LYS A 185 6.52 -2.16 -10.44
CA LYS A 185 7.02 -0.99 -11.17
C LYS A 185 7.14 -1.21 -12.68
N ASN A 186 7.54 -2.40 -13.12
CA ASN A 186 7.71 -2.69 -14.54
C ASN A 186 6.38 -2.94 -15.27
N VAL A 187 5.31 -3.23 -14.52
CA VAL A 187 3.92 -3.34 -15.01
C VAL A 187 3.24 -1.96 -15.12
N LEU A 188 4.01 -0.87 -15.10
CA LEU A 188 3.52 0.48 -15.43
C LEU A 188 3.14 0.57 -16.92
N ASP A 189 2.04 -0.09 -17.26
CA ASP A 189 1.35 0.09 -18.52
C ASP A 189 0.69 1.48 -18.51
N ILE A 190 0.71 2.14 -19.67
CA ILE A 190 0.09 3.47 -19.90
C ILE A 190 -1.41 3.44 -19.56
N ASN A 191 -2.00 2.24 -19.54
CA ASN A 191 -3.40 2.00 -19.21
C ASN A 191 -3.72 1.91 -17.71
N LYS A 192 -2.73 1.95 -16.80
CA LYS A 192 -2.99 1.93 -15.35
C LYS A 192 -3.54 3.29 -14.88
N GLY A 193 -4.64 3.26 -14.13
CA GLY A 193 -5.34 4.47 -13.66
C GLY A 193 -4.65 5.19 -12.51
N SER A 194 -5.15 6.39 -12.17
CA SER A 194 -4.61 7.25 -11.10
C SER A 194 -4.47 6.56 -9.74
N SER A 195 -5.44 5.71 -9.38
CA SER A 195 -5.43 4.94 -8.13
C SER A 195 -4.21 4.01 -8.03
N TYR A 196 -3.75 3.42 -9.14
CA TYR A 196 -2.57 2.54 -9.15
C TYR A 196 -1.31 3.33 -8.81
N PHE A 197 -1.14 4.50 -9.44
CA PHE A 197 -0.01 5.39 -9.16
C PHE A 197 -0.02 5.91 -7.72
N GLN A 198 -1.20 6.19 -7.18
CA GLN A 198 -1.36 6.60 -5.79
C GLN A 198 -0.86 5.51 -4.82
N LEU A 199 -1.30 4.26 -5.01
CA LEU A 199 -0.85 3.14 -4.17
C LEU A 199 0.65 2.85 -4.33
N LEU A 200 1.18 2.95 -5.55
CA LEU A 200 2.62 2.78 -5.80
C LEU A 200 3.44 3.87 -5.11
N TYR A 201 2.96 5.12 -5.15
CA TYR A 201 3.60 6.24 -4.46
C TYR A 201 3.57 6.07 -2.94
N SER A 202 2.43 5.69 -2.37
CA SER A 202 2.32 5.40 -0.93
C SER A 202 3.25 4.29 -0.49
N LEU A 203 3.28 3.16 -1.22
CA LEU A 203 4.18 2.05 -0.95
C LEU A 203 5.65 2.46 -1.03
N SER A 204 6.03 3.29 -2.01
CA SER A 204 7.38 3.85 -2.12
C SER A 204 7.74 4.70 -0.89
N ASN A 205 6.84 5.56 -0.44
CA ASN A 205 7.07 6.41 0.74
C ASN A 205 7.19 5.59 2.02
N ASP A 206 6.40 4.53 2.18
CA ASP A 206 6.51 3.64 3.34
C ASP A 206 7.82 2.85 3.29
N TYR A 207 8.24 2.40 2.11
CA TYR A 207 9.55 1.77 1.93
C TYR A 207 10.71 2.73 2.24
N ASP A 208 10.61 4.02 1.87
CA ASP A 208 11.60 5.03 2.25
C ASP A 208 11.65 5.27 3.75
N LYS A 209 10.50 5.25 4.43
CA LYS A 209 10.45 5.34 5.90
C LYS A 209 11.09 4.12 6.56
N PHE A 210 10.80 2.92 6.06
CA PHE A 210 11.43 1.69 6.49
C PHE A 210 12.96 1.76 6.34
N LYS A 211 13.49 2.21 5.18
CA LYS A 211 14.93 2.38 4.97
C LYS A 211 15.56 3.33 6.00
N LYS A 212 14.92 4.46 6.28
CA LYS A 212 15.40 5.42 7.29
C LYS A 212 15.44 4.79 8.68
N LYS A 213 14.39 4.04 9.06
CA LYS A 213 14.33 3.31 10.34
C LYS A 213 15.41 2.24 10.42
N TYR A 214 15.65 1.49 9.34
CA TYR A 214 16.73 0.51 9.24
C TYR A 214 18.08 1.16 9.49
N ILE A 215 18.42 2.22 8.75
CA ILE A 215 19.69 2.96 8.89
C ILE A 215 19.89 3.41 10.34
N ALA A 216 18.87 4.02 10.94
CA ALA A 216 18.92 4.51 12.32
C ALA A 216 19.13 3.38 13.35
N LYS A 217 18.49 2.22 13.17
CA LYS A 217 18.66 1.07 14.07
C LYS A 217 19.94 0.29 13.83
N CYS A 218 20.52 0.40 12.63
CA CYS A 218 21.64 -0.39 12.17
C CYS A 218 22.95 0.38 12.07
N ASN A 219 23.15 1.39 12.92
CA ASN A 219 24.39 2.17 12.99
C ASN A 219 24.84 2.69 11.61
N ASP A 220 23.89 3.24 10.85
CA ASP A 220 24.09 3.83 9.52
C ASP A 220 24.55 2.87 8.41
N ILE A 221 24.41 1.55 8.63
CA ILE A 221 24.61 0.57 7.55
C ILE A 221 23.56 0.82 6.47
N LYS A 222 24.02 1.08 5.23
CA LYS A 222 23.14 1.20 4.08
C LYS A 222 22.35 -0.09 3.89
N PHE A 223 21.05 0.05 3.64
CA PHE A 223 20.20 -1.10 3.35
C PHE A 223 20.69 -1.80 2.06
N PRO A 224 21.05 -3.08 2.11
CA PRO A 224 21.59 -3.81 0.97
C PRO A 224 20.47 -4.18 0.00
N GLU A 225 20.29 -3.35 -1.02
CA GLU A 225 19.42 -3.64 -2.18
C GLU A 225 19.86 -4.90 -2.96
N ALA A 226 21.09 -5.38 -2.71
CA ALA A 226 21.70 -6.52 -3.38
C ALA A 226 21.31 -7.91 -2.81
N CYS A 227 20.50 -7.96 -1.76
CA CYS A 227 19.87 -9.21 -1.28
C CYS A 227 19.23 -10.07 -2.38
N LEU A 228 18.86 -9.44 -3.50
CA LEU A 228 18.03 -10.00 -4.55
C LEU A 228 18.64 -11.08 -5.43
N ARG A 229 19.96 -11.20 -5.57
CA ARG A 229 20.51 -11.98 -6.71
C ARG A 229 20.80 -13.46 -6.43
N SER A 230 20.81 -13.89 -5.17
CA SER A 230 21.41 -15.17 -4.78
C SER A 230 20.48 -16.39 -4.85
N SER A 231 19.15 -16.24 -4.86
CA SER A 231 18.23 -17.38 -4.68
C SER A 231 17.45 -17.84 -5.93
N VAL A 232 17.63 -17.24 -7.12
CA VAL A 232 16.85 -17.62 -8.33
C VAL A 232 17.69 -17.93 -9.58
N THR A 233 19.02 -17.78 -9.57
CA THR A 233 19.88 -18.32 -10.64
C THR A 233 20.32 -19.76 -10.36
N LYS A 234 19.35 -20.67 -10.29
CA LYS A 234 19.54 -22.09 -10.61
C LYS A 234 18.39 -22.55 -11.50
N SER A 235 18.28 -21.94 -12.68
CA SER A 235 17.65 -22.63 -13.80
C SER A 235 18.77 -23.39 -14.52
N PRO A 236 18.65 -24.70 -14.77
CA PRO A 236 19.64 -25.42 -15.54
C PRO A 236 19.48 -24.99 -17.00
N VAL A 237 20.35 -24.10 -17.47
CA VAL A 237 20.56 -23.96 -18.89
C VAL A 237 21.16 -25.28 -19.35
N LYS A 238 20.34 -26.10 -20.04
CA LYS A 238 20.83 -27.24 -20.82
C LYS A 238 21.94 -26.72 -21.73
N GLU A 239 23.15 -27.23 -21.53
CA GLU A 239 24.21 -27.16 -22.54
C GLU A 239 23.68 -27.79 -23.83
N CYS A 240 23.46 -26.98 -24.85
CA CYS A 240 23.41 -27.47 -26.21
C CYS A 240 24.86 -27.77 -26.63
N SER A 241 25.18 -29.04 -26.86
CA SER A 241 26.47 -29.44 -27.41
C SER A 241 26.63 -28.86 -28.81
N VAL A 242 27.65 -28.04 -29.02
CA VAL A 242 28.06 -27.58 -30.35
C VAL A 242 28.75 -28.75 -31.05
N LYS A 243 28.15 -29.25 -32.14
CA LYS A 243 28.87 -30.01 -33.17
C LYS A 243 29.51 -29.00 -34.12
N GLU A 244 30.82 -29.05 -34.25
CA GLU A 244 31.60 -28.26 -35.21
C GLU A 244 31.29 -28.69 -36.66
N ILE A 245 30.94 -27.72 -37.52
CA ILE A 245 31.05 -27.82 -38.99
C ILE A 245 31.51 -26.43 -39.51
N PRO A 246 32.36 -26.36 -40.55
CA PRO A 246 33.31 -25.26 -40.75
C PRO A 246 32.72 -24.03 -41.46
N VAL A 247 33.44 -22.93 -41.23
CA VAL A 247 33.28 -21.58 -41.73
C VAL A 247 33.41 -21.51 -43.26
N THR A 248 32.48 -20.80 -43.91
CA THR A 248 32.73 -20.12 -45.19
C THR A 248 32.34 -18.65 -45.04
N GLU A 249 33.24 -17.80 -45.51
CA GLU A 249 33.38 -16.36 -45.23
C GLU A 249 32.20 -15.49 -45.71
N CYS A 250 31.90 -14.42 -44.96
CA CYS A 250 31.57 -13.10 -45.52
C CYS A 250 31.60 -12.00 -44.42
N PRO A 251 31.78 -10.72 -44.80
CA PRO A 251 32.70 -9.82 -44.13
C PRO A 251 32.06 -8.91 -43.07
N VAL A 252 32.91 -8.42 -42.17
CA VAL A 252 32.64 -7.46 -41.10
C VAL A 252 31.89 -6.24 -41.64
N LYS A 253 30.67 -6.01 -41.14
CA LYS A 253 30.06 -4.68 -41.02
C LYS A 253 29.53 -4.51 -39.60
N GLU A 254 29.94 -3.40 -39.01
CA GLU A 254 29.81 -3.03 -37.61
C GLU A 254 28.39 -3.14 -37.04
N CYS A 255 28.27 -3.63 -35.81
CA CYS A 255 27.02 -3.54 -35.04
C CYS A 255 26.79 -2.09 -34.60
N PRO A 256 25.63 -1.46 -34.89
CA PRO A 256 25.27 -0.22 -34.24
C PRO A 256 24.77 -0.53 -32.82
N VAL A 257 25.49 0.00 -31.83
CA VAL A 257 25.03 0.10 -30.43
C VAL A 257 23.71 0.88 -30.42
N THR A 258 22.59 0.19 -30.25
CA THR A 258 21.27 0.82 -30.20
C THR A 258 20.96 1.35 -28.81
N LYS A 259 21.26 2.64 -28.67
CA LYS A 259 20.36 3.70 -28.19
C LYS A 259 19.73 3.51 -26.81
N SER A 260 20.37 4.20 -25.86
CA SER A 260 19.79 4.80 -24.65
C SER A 260 18.35 5.29 -24.87
N ILE A 261 17.45 4.80 -24.01
CA ILE A 261 16.06 5.20 -23.87
C ILE A 261 16.00 6.69 -23.54
N LEU A 262 15.55 7.51 -24.50
CA LEU A 262 15.18 8.91 -24.29
C LEU A 262 13.77 8.91 -23.70
N ILE A 263 13.66 9.12 -22.39
CA ILE A 263 12.39 9.47 -21.76
C ILE A 263 11.95 10.82 -22.37
N PRO A 264 10.73 10.95 -22.92
CA PRO A 264 10.30 12.19 -23.54
C PRO A 264 10.22 13.27 -22.46
N ILE A 265 11.13 14.23 -22.59
CA ILE A 265 11.28 15.41 -21.74
C ILE A 265 9.94 16.12 -21.47
N ALA A 266 8.97 15.99 -22.38
CA ALA A 266 7.61 16.50 -22.23
C ALA A 266 6.86 16.01 -20.97
N ILE A 267 7.07 14.77 -20.51
CA ILE A 267 6.33 14.23 -19.36
C ILE A 267 6.83 14.84 -18.03
N ILE A 268 8.14 15.10 -17.94
CA ILE A 268 8.74 15.75 -16.76
C ILE A 268 8.22 17.19 -16.63
N PHE A 269 8.05 17.90 -17.74
CA PHE A 269 7.54 19.28 -17.73
C PHE A 269 6.07 19.38 -17.31
N VAL A 270 5.22 18.40 -17.66
CA VAL A 270 3.81 18.38 -17.24
C VAL A 270 3.69 18.20 -15.72
N VAL A 271 4.46 17.28 -15.15
CA VAL A 271 4.46 17.01 -13.70
C VAL A 271 5.04 18.21 -12.93
N ALA A 272 6.17 18.78 -13.39
CA ALA A 272 6.76 19.96 -12.76
C ALA A 272 5.81 21.17 -12.78
N SER A 273 5.08 21.38 -13.88
CA SER A 273 4.12 22.49 -14.02
C SER A 273 2.94 22.37 -13.05
N PHE A 274 2.48 21.14 -12.77
CA PHE A 274 1.42 20.89 -11.79
C PHE A 274 1.88 21.22 -10.36
N PHE A 275 3.09 20.82 -9.97
CA PHE A 275 3.65 21.12 -8.64
C PHE A 275 3.96 22.62 -8.44
N PHE A 276 4.50 23.30 -9.46
CA PHE A 276 4.71 24.75 -9.38
C PHE A 276 3.39 25.54 -9.35
N GLY A 277 2.37 25.09 -10.08
CA GLY A 277 1.04 25.70 -10.06
C GLY A 277 0.35 25.66 -8.69
N ILE A 278 0.51 24.55 -7.96
CA ILE A 278 0.01 24.42 -6.58
C ILE A 278 0.79 25.32 -5.63
N SER A 279 2.13 25.31 -5.70
CA SER A 279 2.98 26.15 -4.84
C SER A 279 2.74 27.65 -5.04
N TYR A 280 2.55 28.10 -6.28
CA TYR A 280 2.24 29.50 -6.59
C TYR A 280 0.91 29.95 -5.98
N LYS A 281 -0.13 29.10 -6.02
CA LYS A 281 -1.45 29.41 -5.46
C LYS A 281 -1.42 29.52 -3.93
N TYR A 282 -0.67 28.65 -3.24
CA TYR A 282 -0.48 28.72 -1.78
C TYR A 282 0.39 29.92 -1.35
N SER A 283 1.42 30.26 -2.13
CA SER A 283 2.29 31.42 -1.86
C SER A 283 1.52 32.74 -2.00
N LEU A 284 0.76 32.92 -3.09
CA LEU A 284 -0.02 34.15 -3.32
C LEU A 284 -1.09 34.37 -2.24
N PHE A 285 -1.70 33.29 -1.74
CA PHE A 285 -2.67 33.35 -0.63
C PHE A 285 -2.00 33.71 0.71
N GLY A 286 -0.79 33.23 0.96
CA GLY A 286 0.00 33.57 2.15
C GLY A 286 0.41 35.05 2.20
N PHE A 287 0.85 35.61 1.07
CA PHE A 287 1.24 37.02 0.99
C PHE A 287 0.07 37.98 1.18
N ARG A 288 -1.11 37.66 0.64
CA ARG A 288 -2.32 38.49 0.78
C ARG A 288 -2.79 38.60 2.25
N LYS A 289 -2.67 37.49 3.01
CA LYS A 289 -3.06 37.44 4.43
C LYS A 289 -2.06 38.17 5.33
N ARG A 290 -0.78 38.25 4.94
CA ARG A 290 0.27 38.95 5.69
C ARG A 290 0.18 40.47 5.52
N SER A 291 -0.10 40.95 4.30
CA SER A 291 -0.29 42.37 4.01
C SER A 291 -1.48 42.98 4.78
N GLN A 292 -2.63 42.30 4.85
CA GLN A 292 -3.78 42.77 5.63
C GLN A 292 -3.50 42.86 7.14
N LYS A 293 -2.75 41.90 7.71
CA LYS A 293 -2.35 41.93 9.13
C LYS A 293 -1.39 43.08 9.46
N GLN A 294 -0.51 43.44 8.53
CA GLN A 294 0.40 44.60 8.69
C GLN A 294 -0.38 45.91 8.64
N HIS A 295 -1.32 46.05 7.71
CA HIS A 295 -2.13 47.26 7.55
C HIS A 295 -3.08 47.51 8.74
N LEU A 296 -3.57 46.46 9.40
CA LEU A 296 -4.36 46.55 10.64
C LEU A 296 -3.50 46.93 11.86
N ARG A 297 -2.24 46.46 11.91
CA ARG A 297 -1.31 46.81 13.00
C ARG A 297 -0.83 48.25 12.93
N GLU A 298 -0.69 48.82 11.73
CA GLU A 298 -0.31 50.23 11.56
C GLU A 298 -1.47 51.19 11.90
N LYS A 299 -2.73 50.80 11.68
CA LYS A 299 -3.90 51.60 12.08
C LYS A 299 -4.16 51.62 13.59
N LEU A 300 -3.69 50.63 14.34
CA LEU A 300 -3.81 50.58 15.81
C LEU A 300 -2.71 51.35 16.55
N LYS A 301 -1.72 51.89 15.83
CA LYS A 301 -0.61 52.67 16.39
C LYS A 301 -0.71 54.18 16.10
N LYS A 302 -1.85 54.63 15.58
CA LYS A 302 -2.14 56.04 15.32
C LYS A 302 -3.32 56.49 16.16
#